data_AF-A0A4Y2DTK8-F1
#
_entry.id   AF-A0A4Y2DTK8-F1
#
_cell.length_a   1.000
_cell.length_b   1.000
_cell.length_c   1.000
_cell.angle_alpha   90.00
_cell.angle_beta   90.00
_cell.angle_gamma   90.00
#
_symmetry.space_group_name_H-M   'P 1'
#
loop_
_entity.id
_entity.type
_entity.pdbx_description
1 polymer ?
#
loop_
_entity_poly.entity_id
_entity_poly.type
_entity_poly.pdbx_seq_one_letter_code
_entity_poly.pdbx_strand_id
1 'polypeptide(L)'
;MIKRNSTSNETFYTVSPFLVEKAINETVGEVNSTEKLRSGHLLVEVHSRKQSQQIVKLKKISNIPISVSPHASLNSSKGVITCAEFLNVATEEILKELQGQGVSHVRRISIRRDGQLLNTKHLILTFDSTKLPEQIKTGYMRLSVRAYIPNPLRCFKCQRFGHSKTSCRETLTCARCAEVGHDSSECTAAEKCVNCKNAHTSFSRNCSAWKLEKEIVATKI
;
A
#
# COMPACT_ATOMS: atom_id res chain seq x y z
N MET A 1 8.28 -13.30 1.06
CA MET A 1 8.87 -13.02 -0.26
C MET A 1 10.24 -13.65 -0.33
N ILE A 2 10.49 -14.45 -1.37
CA ILE A 2 11.76 -15.14 -1.63
C ILE A 2 12.45 -14.47 -2.81
N LYS A 3 13.73 -14.12 -2.63
CA LYS A 3 14.60 -13.52 -3.65
C LYS A 3 15.85 -14.38 -3.82
N ARG A 4 16.39 -14.46 -5.03
CA ARG A 4 17.71 -15.07 -5.24
C ARG A 4 18.79 -14.09 -4.80
N ASN A 5 19.84 -14.61 -4.17
CA ASN A 5 21.04 -13.85 -3.89
C ASN A 5 22.00 -14.08 -5.07
N SER A 6 22.00 -13.19 -6.05
CA SER A 6 22.82 -13.32 -7.25
C SER A 6 23.50 -12.00 -7.59
N THR A 7 24.74 -12.07 -8.07
CA THR A 7 25.50 -10.90 -8.54
C THR A 7 25.02 -10.38 -9.88
N SER A 8 24.27 -11.19 -10.65
CA SER A 8 23.72 -10.85 -11.96
C SER A 8 22.20 -10.61 -11.96
N ASN A 9 21.60 -10.29 -10.80
CA ASN A 9 20.16 -10.05 -10.63
C ASN A 9 19.26 -11.18 -11.15
N GLU A 10 19.72 -12.43 -11.05
CA GLU A 10 18.93 -13.59 -11.45
C GLU A 10 17.62 -13.70 -10.68
N THR A 11 16.61 -14.28 -11.33
CA THR A 11 15.25 -14.44 -10.80
C THR A 11 14.79 -15.90 -10.90
N PHE A 12 13.55 -16.17 -10.51
CA PHE A 12 12.95 -17.50 -10.65
C PHE A 12 12.29 -17.73 -12.03
N TYR A 13 12.57 -16.90 -13.04
CA TYR A 13 12.03 -17.13 -14.40
C TYR A 13 12.55 -18.42 -15.04
N THR A 14 13.80 -18.79 -14.76
CA THR A 14 14.47 -19.97 -15.32
C THR A 14 14.51 -21.16 -14.35
N VAL A 15 13.87 -21.04 -13.19
CA VAL A 15 13.88 -22.07 -12.15
C VAL A 15 12.64 -22.94 -12.29
N SER A 16 12.80 -24.26 -12.25
CA SER A 16 11.70 -25.21 -12.33
C SER A 16 10.70 -24.99 -11.18
N PRO A 17 9.39 -24.82 -11.47
CA PRO A 17 8.34 -24.70 -10.45
C PRO A 17 8.31 -25.89 -9.49
N PHE A 18 8.54 -27.11 -9.99
CA PHE A 18 8.55 -28.33 -9.16
C PHE A 18 9.70 -28.35 -8.13
N LEU A 19 10.86 -27.77 -8.48
CA LEU A 19 11.98 -27.65 -7.53
C LEU A 19 11.65 -26.66 -6.41
N VAL A 20 10.97 -25.57 -6.76
CA VAL A 20 10.53 -24.56 -5.79
C VAL A 20 9.49 -25.17 -4.84
N GLU A 21 8.47 -25.82 -5.39
CA GLU A 21 7.40 -26.44 -4.62
C GLU A 21 7.94 -27.50 -3.66
N LYS A 22 8.78 -28.43 -4.15
CA LYS A 22 9.39 -29.46 -3.32
C LYS A 22 10.21 -28.87 -2.17
N ALA A 23 11.05 -27.87 -2.44
CA ALA A 23 11.86 -27.24 -1.40
C ALA A 23 11.02 -26.51 -0.35
N ILE A 24 9.94 -25.84 -0.74
CA ILE A 24 9.03 -25.17 0.19
C ILE A 24 8.31 -26.22 1.06
N ASN A 25 7.76 -27.26 0.43
CA ASN A 25 7.04 -28.33 1.13
C ASN A 25 7.94 -29.11 2.10
N GLU A 26 9.19 -29.39 1.73
CA GLU A 26 10.18 -30.01 2.63
C GLU A 26 10.53 -29.13 3.83
N THR A 27 10.50 -27.80 3.67
CA THR A 27 10.89 -26.86 4.72
C THR A 27 9.76 -26.56 5.69
N VAL A 28 8.54 -26.33 5.18
CA VAL A 28 7.41 -25.83 5.98
C VAL A 28 6.11 -26.61 5.79
N GLY A 29 6.10 -27.66 4.97
CA GLY A 29 4.88 -28.36 4.55
C GLY A 29 4.09 -27.57 3.52
N GLU A 30 2.85 -28.01 3.27
CA GLU A 30 1.92 -27.33 2.38
C GLU A 30 1.66 -25.88 2.83
N VAL A 31 1.50 -24.99 1.85
CA VAL A 31 1.31 -23.54 2.03
C VAL A 31 0.06 -23.10 1.27
N ASN A 32 -0.56 -21.97 1.67
CA ASN A 32 -1.76 -21.43 1.01
C ASN A 32 -1.52 -21.21 -0.49
N SER A 33 -0.40 -20.56 -0.83
CA SER A 33 -0.06 -20.23 -2.20
C SER A 33 1.42 -19.97 -2.39
N THR A 34 1.92 -20.26 -3.59
CA THR A 34 3.24 -19.81 -4.07
C THR A 34 3.07 -19.18 -5.44
N GLU A 35 3.31 -17.87 -5.52
CA GLU A 35 3.11 -17.09 -6.74
C GLU A 35 4.41 -16.43 -7.20
N LYS A 36 4.63 -16.40 -8.52
CA LYS A 36 5.74 -15.65 -9.10
C LYS A 36 5.28 -14.22 -9.40
N LEU A 37 5.95 -13.25 -8.78
CA LEU A 37 5.70 -11.83 -9.00
C LEU A 37 6.24 -11.38 -10.36
N ARG A 38 5.75 -10.23 -10.86
CA ARG A 38 6.27 -9.59 -12.09
C ARG A 38 7.77 -9.23 -12.01
N SER A 39 8.30 -9.10 -10.80
CA SER A 39 9.75 -8.92 -10.56
C SER A 39 10.55 -10.22 -10.76
N GLY A 40 9.89 -11.36 -10.96
CA GLY A 40 10.52 -12.68 -11.01
C GLY A 40 10.88 -13.25 -9.63
N HIS A 41 10.50 -12.59 -8.53
CA HIS A 41 10.58 -13.10 -7.16
C HIS A 41 9.38 -13.98 -6.82
N LEU A 42 9.45 -14.72 -5.71
CA LEU A 42 8.34 -15.55 -5.25
C LEU A 42 7.64 -14.90 -4.04
N LEU A 43 6.32 -14.85 -4.10
CA LEU A 43 5.43 -14.61 -2.97
C LEU A 43 4.98 -15.97 -2.45
N VAL A 44 5.08 -16.18 -1.14
CA VAL A 44 4.63 -17.41 -0.47
C VAL A 44 3.73 -16.98 0.67
N GLU A 45 2.52 -17.52 0.69
CA GLU A 45 1.53 -17.33 1.73
C GLU A 45 1.44 -18.61 2.56
N VAL A 46 1.62 -18.51 3.88
CA VAL A 46 1.69 -19.66 4.78
C VAL A 46 0.45 -19.72 5.68
N HIS A 47 0.09 -20.90 6.17
CA HIS A 47 -1.08 -21.11 7.03
C HIS A 47 -0.86 -20.61 8.46
N SER A 48 0.39 -20.58 8.94
CA SER A 48 0.67 -20.35 10.36
C SER A 48 1.91 -19.53 10.64
N ARG A 49 1.94 -18.95 11.85
CA ARG A 49 3.12 -18.27 12.38
C ARG A 49 4.33 -19.21 12.52
N LYS A 50 4.10 -20.50 12.78
CA LYS A 50 5.19 -21.49 12.85
C LYS A 50 5.85 -21.66 11.49
N GLN A 51 5.06 -21.82 10.43
CA GLN A 51 5.57 -21.87 9.06
C GLN A 51 6.28 -20.58 8.67
N SER A 52 5.73 -19.40 9.02
CA SER A 52 6.38 -18.12 8.68
C SER A 52 7.75 -17.97 9.36
N GLN A 53 7.89 -18.44 10.61
CA GLN A 53 9.16 -18.46 11.34
C GLN A 53 10.17 -19.47 10.76
N GLN A 54 9.68 -20.59 10.20
CA GLN A 54 10.53 -21.60 9.58
C GLN A 54 11.01 -21.16 8.20
N ILE A 55 10.12 -20.66 7.32
CA ILE A 55 10.47 -20.30 5.95
C ILE A 55 11.48 -19.15 5.87
N VAL A 56 11.45 -18.22 6.83
CA VAL A 56 12.44 -17.12 6.90
C VAL A 56 13.87 -17.63 7.11
N LYS A 57 14.03 -18.83 7.68
CA LYS A 57 15.33 -19.47 7.89
C LYS A 57 15.87 -20.13 6.62
N LEU A 58 15.05 -20.34 5.59
CA LEU A 58 15.47 -20.96 4.33
C LEU A 58 16.49 -20.06 3.62
N LYS A 59 17.68 -20.62 3.34
CA LYS A 59 18.79 -19.89 2.69
C LYS A 59 19.10 -20.36 1.28
N LYS A 60 18.60 -21.53 0.88
CA LYS A 60 18.85 -22.13 -0.43
C LYS A 60 17.63 -22.91 -0.90
N ILE A 61 17.41 -22.94 -2.21
CA ILE A 61 16.51 -23.89 -2.88
C ILE A 61 17.40 -24.71 -3.80
N SER A 62 17.60 -26.00 -3.49
CA SER A 62 18.65 -26.81 -4.11
C SER A 62 20.01 -26.09 -4.00
N ASN A 63 20.68 -25.82 -5.13
CA ASN A 63 21.96 -25.10 -5.18
C ASN A 63 21.82 -23.57 -5.33
N ILE A 64 20.59 -23.04 -5.33
CA ILE A 64 20.34 -21.62 -5.57
C ILE A 64 20.29 -20.88 -4.23
N PRO A 65 21.22 -19.95 -3.95
CA PRO A 65 21.18 -19.13 -2.74
C PRO A 65 20.05 -18.12 -2.80
N ILE A 66 19.32 -17.98 -1.69
CA ILE A 66 18.13 -17.12 -1.58
C ILE A 66 18.11 -16.33 -0.27
N SER A 67 17.30 -15.29 -0.25
CA SER A 67 16.88 -14.56 0.94
C SER A 67 15.37 -14.54 1.04
N VAL A 68 14.87 -14.78 2.25
CA VAL A 68 13.45 -14.75 2.57
C VAL A 68 13.18 -13.60 3.51
N SER A 69 12.20 -12.76 3.17
CA SER A 69 11.77 -11.63 4.00
C SER A 69 10.24 -11.51 4.01
N PRO A 70 9.64 -10.99 5.09
CA PRO A 70 8.23 -10.60 5.10
C PRO A 70 7.94 -9.65 3.92
N HIS A 71 6.78 -9.81 3.30
CA HIS A 71 6.37 -8.87 2.26
C HIS A 71 5.94 -7.55 2.90
N ALA A 72 6.60 -6.45 2.50
CA ALA A 72 6.53 -5.16 3.18
C ALA A 72 5.11 -4.59 3.36
N SER A 73 4.21 -4.83 2.40
CA SER A 73 2.83 -4.33 2.48
C SER A 73 1.78 -5.38 2.87
N LEU A 74 2.06 -6.66 2.68
CA LEU A 74 1.07 -7.74 2.89
C LEU A 74 1.15 -8.31 4.31
N ASN A 75 2.20 -7.97 5.07
CA ASN A 75 2.36 -8.35 6.47
C ASN A 75 2.18 -7.15 7.41
N SER A 76 1.48 -6.12 6.93
CA SER A 76 1.23 -4.89 7.67
C SER A 76 -0.22 -4.48 7.54
N SER A 77 -0.75 -3.82 8.56
CA SER A 77 -2.07 -3.19 8.54
C SER A 77 -1.92 -1.70 8.83
N LYS A 78 -2.87 -0.88 8.37
CA LYS A 78 -2.85 0.56 8.58
C LYS A 78 -4.13 1.02 9.23
N GLY A 79 -3.98 1.78 10.31
CA GLY A 79 -5.07 2.34 11.09
C GLY A 79 -5.01 3.86 11.15
N VAL A 80 -6.15 4.50 11.32
CA VAL A 80 -6.29 5.93 11.60
C VAL A 80 -6.72 6.12 13.03
N ILE A 81 -5.95 6.91 13.78
CA ILE A 81 -6.35 7.43 15.08
C ILE A 81 -6.66 8.91 14.98
N THR A 82 -7.47 9.41 15.91
CA THR A 82 -7.80 10.84 16.05
C THR A 82 -7.47 11.28 17.46
N CYS A 83 -6.56 12.23 17.60
CA CYS A 83 -6.06 12.71 18.90
C CYS A 83 -5.63 14.17 18.76
N ALA A 84 -6.28 15.08 19.50
CA ALA A 84 -6.02 16.51 19.39
C ALA A 84 -4.71 16.89 20.09
N GLU A 85 -4.39 16.18 21.16
CA GLU A 85 -3.17 16.29 21.98
C GLU A 85 -1.93 15.98 21.14
N PHE A 86 -2.06 15.14 20.11
CA PHE A 86 -0.99 14.87 19.16
C PHE A 86 -0.86 15.88 18.04
N LEU A 87 -1.63 16.97 17.97
CA LEU A 87 -1.61 17.89 16.82
C LEU A 87 -0.21 18.46 16.54
N ASN A 88 0.52 18.81 17.59
CA ASN A 88 1.83 19.48 17.52
C ASN A 88 3.00 18.58 17.96
N VAL A 89 2.74 17.31 18.26
CA VAL A 89 3.78 16.35 18.66
C VAL A 89 4.48 15.81 17.42
N ALA A 90 5.81 15.67 17.47
CA ALA A 90 6.60 15.13 16.37
C ALA A 90 6.21 13.66 16.09
N THR A 91 6.18 13.26 14.81
CA THR A 91 5.80 11.90 14.44
C THR A 91 6.78 10.85 14.93
N GLU A 92 8.04 11.23 15.08
CA GLU A 92 9.14 10.40 15.56
C GLU A 92 8.98 10.07 17.04
N GLU A 93 8.53 11.04 17.84
CA GLU A 93 8.22 10.86 19.26
C GLU A 93 7.01 9.93 19.43
N ILE A 94 5.93 10.18 18.68
CA ILE A 94 4.74 9.32 18.69
C ILE A 94 5.11 7.88 18.30
N LEU A 95 5.95 7.72 17.27
CA LEU A 95 6.42 6.40 16.84
C LEU A 95 7.16 5.70 17.97
N LYS A 96 8.13 6.38 18.61
CA LYS A 96 8.92 5.82 19.71
C LYS A 96 8.03 5.30 20.85
N GLU A 97 7.04 6.09 21.27
CA GLU A 97 6.14 5.71 22.36
C GLU A 97 5.15 4.59 21.99
N LEU A 98 4.82 4.44 20.70
CA LEU A 98 3.87 3.44 20.21
C LEU A 98 4.52 2.16 19.67
N GLN A 99 5.85 2.11 19.52
CA GLN A 99 6.58 0.95 19.02
C GLN A 99 6.29 -0.32 19.83
N GLY A 100 6.17 -0.21 21.16
CA GLY A 100 5.85 -1.34 22.04
C GLY A 100 4.46 -1.97 21.79
N GLN A 101 3.60 -1.28 21.04
CA GLN A 101 2.27 -1.75 20.64
C GLN A 101 2.24 -2.19 19.17
N GLY A 102 3.41 -2.42 18.56
CA GLY A 102 3.55 -2.95 17.20
C GLY A 102 3.44 -1.92 16.09
N VAL A 103 3.51 -0.62 16.40
CA VAL A 103 3.55 0.45 15.40
C VAL A 103 4.96 0.57 14.81
N SER A 104 5.07 0.45 13.49
CA SER A 104 6.33 0.56 12.75
C SER A 104 6.49 1.86 11.98
N HIS A 105 5.39 2.55 11.71
CA HIS A 105 5.43 3.86 11.04
C HIS A 105 4.26 4.74 11.44
N VAL A 106 4.52 6.05 11.58
CA VAL A 106 3.52 7.07 11.88
C VAL A 106 3.55 8.12 10.78
N ARG A 107 2.38 8.43 10.21
CA ARG A 107 2.22 9.49 9.21
C ARG A 107 1.10 10.43 9.60
N ARG A 108 1.40 11.72 9.68
CA ARG A 108 0.39 12.75 9.92
C ARG A 108 -0.41 13.04 8.65
N ILE A 109 -1.73 13.17 8.80
CA ILE A 109 -2.58 13.69 7.74
C ILE A 109 -2.54 15.21 7.83
N SER A 110 -2.17 15.85 6.72
CA SER A 110 -2.17 17.31 6.59
C SER A 110 -3.09 17.71 5.45
N ILE A 111 -3.70 18.88 5.58
CA ILE A 111 -4.59 19.49 4.59
C ILE A 111 -3.94 20.76 4.06
N ARG A 112 -4.18 21.08 2.79
CA ARG A 112 -3.81 22.40 2.26
C ARG A 112 -5.00 23.34 2.38
N ARG A 113 -4.79 24.51 2.99
CA ARG A 113 -5.71 25.65 3.00
C ARG A 113 -4.90 26.91 2.72
N ASP A 114 -5.37 27.73 1.78
CA ASP A 114 -4.73 29.01 1.41
C ASP A 114 -3.23 28.90 1.11
N GLY A 115 -2.85 27.83 0.39
CA GLY A 115 -1.45 27.55 0.03
C GLY A 115 -0.59 26.96 1.16
N GLN A 116 -1.06 26.98 2.41
CA GLN A 116 -0.34 26.46 3.56
C GLN A 116 -0.72 25.00 3.86
N LEU A 117 0.28 24.20 4.26
CA LEU A 117 0.06 22.82 4.68
C LEU A 117 -0.19 22.78 6.20
N LEU A 118 -1.44 22.52 6.59
CA LEU A 118 -1.86 22.47 7.97
C LEU A 118 -1.96 21.03 8.46
N ASN A 119 -1.34 20.76 9.60
CA ASN A 119 -1.47 19.49 10.29
C ASN A 119 -2.90 19.27 10.79
N THR A 120 -3.34 18.02 10.78
CA THR A 120 -4.60 17.62 11.41
C THR A 120 -4.36 16.76 12.64
N LYS A 121 -5.41 16.58 13.44
CA LYS A 121 -5.45 15.66 14.59
C LYS A 121 -5.49 14.18 14.19
N HIS A 122 -5.40 13.85 12.90
CA HIS A 122 -5.48 12.49 12.40
C HIS A 122 -4.10 11.95 12.03
N LEU A 123 -3.79 10.76 12.52
CA LEU A 123 -2.54 10.05 12.25
C LEU A 123 -2.87 8.70 11.63
N ILE A 124 -2.05 8.29 10.66
CA ILE A 124 -2.05 6.95 10.11
C ILE A 124 -0.91 6.19 10.78
N LEU A 125 -1.26 5.12 11.46
CA LEU A 125 -0.33 4.17 12.06
C LEU A 125 -0.19 2.98 11.11
N THR A 126 1.03 2.54 10.87
CA THR A 126 1.31 1.24 10.23
C THR A 126 1.73 0.28 11.32
N PHE A 127 1.11 -0.90 11.35
CA PHE A 127 1.40 -1.97 12.29
C PHE A 127 2.08 -3.13 11.57
N ASP A 128 3.06 -3.76 12.21
CA ASP A 128 3.72 -4.98 11.71
C ASP A 128 2.88 -6.24 11.99
N SER A 129 1.59 -6.15 11.72
CA SER A 129 0.60 -7.21 11.89
C SER A 129 -0.42 -7.12 10.76
N THR A 130 -0.83 -8.27 10.24
CA THR A 130 -1.93 -8.37 9.26
C THR A 130 -3.28 -8.04 9.87
N LYS A 131 -3.43 -8.26 11.19
CA LYS A 131 -4.64 -7.89 11.93
C LYS A 131 -4.49 -6.50 12.52
N LEU A 132 -5.44 -5.63 12.19
CA LEU A 132 -5.50 -4.28 12.72
C LEU A 132 -6.01 -4.30 14.18
N PRO A 133 -5.28 -3.72 15.15
CA PRO A 133 -5.80 -3.55 16.50
C PRO A 133 -7.02 -2.63 16.50
N GLU A 134 -8.01 -2.88 17.36
CA GLU A 134 -9.18 -2.00 17.51
C GLU A 134 -8.88 -0.74 18.31
N GLN A 135 -7.89 -0.81 19.21
CA GLN A 135 -7.51 0.27 20.10
C GLN A 135 -6.00 0.31 20.32
N ILE A 136 -5.51 1.49 20.70
CA ILE A 136 -4.13 1.70 21.15
C ILE A 136 -4.11 2.55 22.42
N LYS A 137 -3.20 2.25 23.35
CA LYS A 137 -3.02 3.03 24.58
C LYS A 137 -2.01 4.15 24.33
N THR A 138 -2.32 5.36 24.80
CA THR A 138 -1.47 6.55 24.67
C THR A 138 -1.50 7.29 26.00
N GLY A 139 -0.49 7.10 26.84
CA GLY A 139 -0.50 7.59 28.22
C GLY A 139 -1.72 7.06 28.99
N TYR A 140 -2.57 7.97 29.46
CA TYR A 140 -3.81 7.67 30.18
C TYR A 140 -5.02 7.40 29.25
N MET A 141 -4.88 7.59 27.94
CA MET A 141 -5.97 7.45 26.96
C MET A 141 -5.95 6.10 26.25
N ARG A 142 -7.14 5.67 25.79
CA ARG A 142 -7.30 4.60 24.80
C ARG A 142 -7.95 5.19 23.55
N LEU A 143 -7.27 5.12 22.42
CA LEU A 143 -7.74 5.65 21.16
C LEU A 143 -8.28 4.52 20.29
N SER A 144 -9.44 4.73 19.67
CA SER A 144 -9.95 3.82 18.66
C SER A 144 -9.12 3.90 17.38
N VAL A 145 -8.83 2.74 16.81
CA VAL A 145 -8.09 2.58 15.57
C VAL A 145 -9.07 2.14 14.50
N ARG A 146 -9.23 2.94 13.45
CA ARG A 146 -10.10 2.61 12.31
C ARG A 146 -9.27 2.23 11.10
N ALA A 147 -9.72 1.27 10.28
CA ALA A 147 -8.99 0.90 9.07
C ALA A 147 -8.70 2.13 8.17
N TYR A 148 -7.45 2.26 7.74
CA TYR A 148 -7.06 3.32 6.82
C TYR A 148 -7.38 2.93 5.39
N ILE A 149 -8.41 3.55 4.82
CA ILE A 149 -8.77 3.39 3.41
C ILE A 149 -8.18 4.57 2.61
N PRO A 150 -7.10 4.38 1.81
CA PRO A 150 -6.52 5.44 1.01
C PRO A 150 -7.50 5.92 -0.07
N ASN A 151 -7.26 7.11 -0.63
CA ASN A 151 -8.06 7.57 -1.76
C ASN A 151 -7.68 6.78 -3.02
N PRO A 152 -8.63 6.57 -3.94
CA PRO A 152 -8.38 6.03 -5.27
C PRO A 152 -7.12 6.62 -5.91
N LEU A 153 -6.24 5.75 -6.39
CA LEU A 153 -5.03 6.17 -7.09
C LEU A 153 -5.42 6.75 -8.45
N ARG A 154 -5.40 8.08 -8.57
CA ARG A 154 -5.63 8.79 -9.82
C ARG A 154 -4.30 9.08 -10.52
N CYS A 155 -4.19 8.70 -11.78
CA CYS A 155 -3.06 9.06 -12.61
C CYS A 155 -3.10 10.56 -12.93
N PHE A 156 -2.09 11.32 -12.51
CA PHE A 156 -2.02 12.76 -12.80
C PHE A 156 -1.69 13.10 -14.27
N LYS A 157 -1.43 12.10 -15.13
CA LYS A 157 -1.23 12.27 -16.58
C LYS A 157 -2.55 12.12 -17.35
N CYS A 158 -3.20 10.96 -17.26
CA CYS A 158 -4.42 10.65 -18.02
C CYS A 158 -5.72 10.76 -17.21
N GLN A 159 -5.64 11.08 -15.92
CA GLN A 159 -6.77 11.29 -15.00
C GLN A 159 -7.62 10.06 -14.68
N ARG A 160 -7.28 8.89 -15.24
CA ARG A 160 -7.91 7.60 -14.94
C ARG A 160 -7.44 7.04 -13.59
N PHE A 161 -8.29 6.21 -12.97
CA PHE A 161 -7.93 5.50 -11.75
C PHE A 161 -7.07 4.25 -12.01
N GLY A 162 -6.41 3.76 -10.96
CA GLY A 162 -5.75 2.44 -10.92
C GLY A 162 -4.24 2.42 -11.21
N HIS A 163 -3.64 3.53 -11.62
CA HIS A 163 -2.19 3.58 -11.89
C HIS A 163 -1.56 4.96 -11.61
N SER A 164 -0.24 4.96 -11.42
CA SER A 164 0.56 6.18 -11.22
C SER A 164 0.93 6.83 -12.56
N LYS A 165 1.38 8.09 -12.50
CA LYS A 165 1.96 8.79 -13.66
C LYS A 165 3.17 8.04 -14.25
N THR A 166 4.00 7.41 -13.42
CA THR A 166 5.21 6.69 -13.84
C THR A 166 4.90 5.42 -14.64
N SER A 167 3.78 4.76 -14.36
CA SER A 167 3.33 3.57 -15.11
C SER A 167 2.37 3.91 -16.26
N CYS A 168 2.10 5.19 -16.50
CA CYS A 168 1.11 5.64 -17.46
C CYS A 168 1.67 5.65 -18.90
N ARG A 169 1.01 4.93 -19.80
CA ARG A 169 1.32 4.89 -21.24
C ARG A 169 0.45 5.83 -22.09
N GLU A 170 -0.55 6.44 -21.47
CA GLU A 170 -1.52 7.32 -22.14
C GLU A 170 -0.98 8.74 -22.31
N THR A 171 -1.68 9.57 -23.08
CA THR A 171 -1.34 10.99 -23.29
C THR A 171 -1.77 11.86 -22.11
N LEU A 172 -1.28 13.09 -22.08
CA LEU A 172 -1.71 14.10 -21.11
C LEU A 172 -3.19 14.43 -21.35
N THR A 173 -4.01 14.31 -20.31
CA THR A 173 -5.44 14.60 -20.32
C THR A 173 -5.76 15.64 -19.26
N CYS A 174 -6.53 16.66 -19.64
CA CYS A 174 -6.94 17.73 -18.75
C CYS A 174 -7.87 17.20 -17.65
N ALA A 175 -7.56 17.51 -16.40
CA ALA A 175 -8.39 17.08 -15.26
C ALA A 175 -9.75 17.80 -15.19
N ARG A 176 -9.89 18.95 -15.87
CA ARG A 176 -11.13 19.75 -15.89
C ARG A 176 -12.08 19.30 -16.99
N CYS A 177 -11.64 19.26 -18.25
CA CYS A 177 -12.51 19.02 -19.41
C CYS A 177 -12.33 17.65 -20.09
N ALA A 178 -11.43 16.80 -19.59
CA ALA A 178 -11.10 15.48 -20.14
C ALA A 178 -10.54 15.47 -21.58
N GLU A 179 -10.22 16.63 -22.16
CA GLU A 179 -9.56 16.72 -23.46
C GLU A 179 -8.06 16.44 -23.36
N VAL A 180 -7.49 15.92 -24.45
CA VAL A 180 -6.06 15.58 -24.54
C VAL A 180 -5.21 16.80 -24.92
N GLY A 181 -3.93 16.79 -24.53
CA GLY A 181 -2.93 17.75 -25.02
C GLY A 181 -2.64 18.95 -24.13
N HIS A 182 -3.35 19.15 -23.01
CA HIS A 182 -3.07 20.23 -22.04
C HIS A 182 -3.40 19.82 -20.61
N ASP A 183 -2.89 20.56 -19.62
CA ASP A 183 -3.22 20.39 -18.21
C ASP A 183 -4.37 21.32 -17.74
N SER A 184 -4.80 21.19 -16.49
CA SER A 184 -5.99 21.90 -15.99
C SER A 184 -5.72 23.28 -15.37
N SER A 185 -4.49 23.78 -15.34
CA SER A 185 -4.13 24.99 -14.57
C SER A 185 -4.79 26.25 -15.13
N GLU A 186 -4.85 26.37 -16.46
CA GLU A 186 -5.45 27.53 -17.17
C GLU A 186 -6.70 27.13 -17.98
N CYS A 187 -7.19 25.91 -17.81
CA CYS A 187 -8.34 25.42 -18.55
C CYS A 187 -9.63 26.05 -18.03
N THR A 188 -10.35 26.78 -18.89
CA THR A 188 -11.66 27.39 -18.60
C THR A 188 -12.83 26.64 -19.23
N ALA A 189 -12.56 25.59 -20.01
CA ALA A 189 -13.59 24.80 -20.68
C ALA A 189 -14.58 24.16 -19.69
N ALA A 190 -15.74 23.76 -20.20
CA ALA A 190 -16.78 23.08 -19.44
C ALA A 190 -16.23 21.83 -18.75
N GLU A 191 -16.63 21.62 -17.49
CA GLU A 191 -16.13 20.49 -16.72
C GLU A 191 -16.67 19.18 -17.26
N LYS A 192 -15.80 18.18 -17.37
CA LYS A 192 -16.13 16.83 -17.82
C LYS A 192 -15.16 15.83 -17.19
N CYS A 193 -15.71 14.80 -16.57
CA CYS A 193 -14.93 13.78 -15.92
C CYS A 193 -14.45 12.72 -16.93
N VAL A 194 -13.16 12.39 -16.92
CA VAL A 194 -12.63 11.32 -17.81
C VAL A 194 -13.23 9.95 -17.48
N ASN A 195 -13.58 9.70 -16.21
CA ASN A 195 -13.96 8.39 -15.69
C ASN A 195 -15.46 8.11 -15.83
N CYS A 196 -16.33 9.06 -15.48
CA CYS A 196 -17.79 8.87 -15.52
C CYS A 196 -18.51 9.75 -16.57
N LYS A 197 -17.77 10.58 -17.31
CA LYS A 197 -18.29 11.46 -18.38
C LYS A 197 -19.28 12.56 -17.95
N ASN A 198 -19.57 12.71 -16.67
CA ASN A 198 -20.46 13.73 -16.13
C ASN A 198 -19.78 15.11 -15.98
N ALA A 199 -20.62 16.14 -15.80
CA ALA A 199 -20.22 17.55 -15.69
C ALA A 199 -19.60 17.92 -14.33
N HIS A 200 -18.38 17.42 -14.10
CA HIS A 200 -17.53 17.83 -12.99
C HIS A 200 -16.07 17.47 -13.29
N THR A 201 -15.13 18.07 -12.56
CA THR A 201 -13.69 17.71 -12.68
C THR A 201 -13.40 16.24 -12.35
N SER A 202 -12.32 15.71 -12.94
CA SER A 202 -11.87 14.32 -12.74
C SER A 202 -11.35 14.02 -11.32
N PHE A 203 -11.20 15.03 -10.47
CA PHE A 203 -10.80 14.89 -9.06
C PHE A 203 -11.96 15.07 -8.07
N SER A 204 -13.20 15.22 -8.56
CA SER A 204 -14.39 15.32 -7.72
C SER A 204 -14.63 14.04 -6.90
N ARG A 205 -14.83 14.19 -5.59
CA ARG A 205 -15.21 13.08 -4.68
C ARG A 205 -16.67 12.65 -4.81
N ASN A 206 -17.49 13.45 -5.48
CA ASN A 206 -18.90 13.12 -5.73
C ASN A 206 -19.07 12.23 -6.98
N CYS A 207 -17.99 12.00 -7.74
CA CYS A 207 -17.99 11.13 -8.92
C CYS A 207 -18.39 9.69 -8.59
N SER A 208 -19.33 9.12 -9.34
CA SER A 208 -19.75 7.71 -9.19
C SER A 208 -18.59 6.74 -9.36
N ALA A 209 -17.75 6.94 -10.39
CA ALA A 209 -16.56 6.12 -10.61
C ALA A 209 -15.54 6.24 -9.46
N TRP A 210 -15.44 7.42 -8.83
CA TRP A 210 -14.58 7.58 -7.65
C TRP A 210 -15.13 6.82 -6.43
N LYS A 211 -16.44 6.85 -6.20
CA LYS A 211 -17.09 6.12 -5.09
C LYS A 211 -16.92 4.60 -5.27
N LEU A 212 -17.16 4.10 -6.48
CA LEU A 212 -16.92 2.71 -6.83
C LEU A 212 -15.46 2.31 -6.59
N GLU A 213 -14.50 3.11 -7.09
CA GLU A 213 -13.08 2.82 -6.88
C GLU A 213 -12.70 2.89 -5.39
N LYS A 214 -13.35 3.76 -4.61
CA LYS A 214 -13.15 3.84 -3.15
C LYS A 214 -13.61 2.57 -2.44
N GLU A 215 -14.74 2.00 -2.87
CA GLU A 215 -15.23 0.71 -2.37
C GLU A 215 -14.30 -0.45 -2.78
N ILE A 216 -13.85 -0.49 -4.04
CA ILE A 216 -12.87 -1.48 -4.52
C ILE A 216 -11.58 -1.42 -3.70
N VAL A 217 -11.09 -0.23 -3.39
CA VAL A 217 -9.91 -0.04 -2.54
C VAL A 217 -10.19 -0.51 -1.11
N ALA A 218 -11.41 -0.31 -0.59
CA ALA A 218 -11.79 -0.74 0.75
C ALA A 218 -11.79 -2.27 0.90
N THR A 219 -12.24 -3.01 -0.12
CA THR A 219 -12.29 -4.48 -0.11
C THR A 219 -10.90 -5.13 -0.17
N LYS A 220 -9.87 -4.39 -0.61
CA LYS A 220 -8.49 -4.88 -0.73
C LYS A 220 -7.66 -4.74 0.55
N ILE A 221 -8.25 -4.20 1.62
CA ILE A 221 -7.61 -3.95 2.92
C ILE A 221 -8.07 -5.00 3.91
#